data_AF-A0A2M6X781-F1
#
_entry.id   AF-A0A2M6X781-F1
#
_cell.length_a   1.000
_cell.length_b   1.000
_cell.length_c   1.000
_cell.angle_alpha   90.00
_cell.angle_beta   90.00
_cell.angle_gamma   90.00
#
_symmetry.space_group_name_H-M   'P 1'
#
loop_
_entity.id
_entity.type
_entity.pdbx_description
1 polymer ?
#
loop_
_entity_poly.entity_id
_entity_poly.type
_entity_poly.pdbx_seq_one_letter_code
_entity_poly.pdbx_strand_id
1 'polypeptide(L)'
;MESTKLVSSPVQLQYVFAQNLSSLHLKTDYIQKIDCGHGNRLKNSMYMFSSPKALGEFLKQRRVACGLRQKQVSEALQYTSPQYVSNWERGISPPPSKKLAEIVRLYKISPDELIDLILKEEKKALSDILKQ
;
A
#
# COMPACT_ATOMS: atom_id res chain seq x y z
N MET A 1 2.20 34.94 44.50
CA MET A 1 2.56 34.06 45.62
C MET A 1 1.52 32.96 45.66
N GLU A 2 1.62 31.98 44.77
CA GLU A 2 2.52 30.83 44.88
C GLU A 2 2.12 29.93 46.05
N SER A 3 1.43 28.82 45.75
CA SER A 3 1.65 27.50 46.33
C SER A 3 0.41 26.62 46.17
N THR A 4 0.32 25.93 45.04
CA THR A 4 -0.30 24.59 45.02
C THR A 4 0.83 23.60 44.82
N LYS A 5 1.35 23.10 45.95
CA LYS A 5 2.15 21.89 45.98
C LYS A 5 1.27 20.73 45.49
N LEU A 6 1.63 20.16 44.35
CA LEU A 6 1.28 18.77 44.04
C LEU A 6 2.57 18.04 43.69
N VAL A 7 3.11 17.40 44.73
CA VAL A 7 4.03 16.28 44.62
C VAL A 7 3.40 15.27 43.68
N SER A 8 4.01 15.00 42.53
CA SER A 8 3.72 13.80 41.75
C SER A 8 4.94 12.90 41.79
N SER A 9 4.72 11.73 42.39
CA SER A 9 5.68 10.68 42.66
C SER A 9 6.21 10.08 41.34
N PRO A 10 7.47 9.57 41.29
CA PRO A 10 8.03 8.89 40.12
C PRO A 10 7.17 7.72 39.59
N VAL A 11 6.26 7.19 40.42
CA VAL A 11 5.33 6.12 40.07
C VAL A 11 4.23 6.60 39.10
N GLN A 12 3.88 7.88 39.09
CA GLN A 12 2.87 8.43 38.16
C GLN A 12 3.38 8.59 36.72
N LEU A 13 4.70 8.79 36.53
CA LEU A 13 5.28 8.86 35.18
C LEU A 13 5.32 7.48 34.49
N GLN A 14 5.48 6.38 35.24
CA GLN A 14 5.36 5.04 34.68
C GLN A 14 3.91 4.70 34.28
N TYR A 15 2.91 5.18 35.01
CA TYR A 15 1.50 4.91 34.70
C TYR A 15 1.02 5.62 33.43
N VAL A 16 1.45 6.86 33.20
CA VAL A 16 1.14 7.61 31.96
C VAL A 16 1.91 7.06 30.75
N PHE A 17 3.09 6.48 30.95
CA PHE A 17 3.80 5.74 29.89
C PHE A 17 3.14 4.38 29.57
N ALA A 18 2.66 3.66 30.58
CA ALA A 18 1.99 2.37 30.40
C ALA A 18 0.60 2.48 29.75
N GLN A 19 -0.16 3.55 30.04
CA GLN A 19 -1.48 3.80 29.42
C GLN A 19 -1.40 4.29 27.96
N ASN A 20 -0.22 4.69 27.48
CA ASN A 20 0.01 5.01 26.07
C ASN A 20 0.64 3.85 25.25
N LEU A 21 1.06 2.76 25.91
CA LEU A 21 1.65 1.59 25.26
C LEU A 21 0.63 0.51 24.88
N SER A 22 -0.61 0.59 25.39
CA SER A 22 -1.76 -0.19 24.89
C SER A 22 -2.20 0.24 23.47
N SER A 23 -1.86 1.46 23.03
CA SER A 23 -2.07 1.93 21.65
C SER A 23 -1.00 1.40 20.66
N LEU A 24 0.16 0.94 21.16
CA LEU A 24 1.25 0.47 20.31
C LEU A 24 1.21 -1.04 20.03
N HIS A 25 0.28 -1.78 20.65
CA HIS A 25 0.05 -3.21 20.41
C HIS A 25 -0.91 -3.51 19.25
N LEU A 26 -1.30 -2.51 18.44
CA LEU A 26 -2.10 -2.71 17.22
C LEU A 26 -1.26 -2.92 15.94
N LYS A 27 0.08 -2.95 16.02
CA LYS A 27 0.94 -3.03 14.82
C LYS A 27 1.68 -4.35 14.61
N THR A 28 1.66 -5.29 15.55
CA THR A 28 2.40 -6.57 15.41
C THR A 28 1.55 -7.77 15.01
N ASP A 29 0.21 -7.68 15.05
CA ASP A 29 -0.67 -8.75 14.54
C ASP A 29 -1.02 -8.58 13.04
N TYR A 30 -0.49 -7.54 12.40
CA TYR A 30 -0.78 -7.21 11.00
C TYR A 30 -0.05 -8.09 9.97
N ILE A 31 0.84 -8.99 10.42
CA ILE A 31 1.50 -9.97 9.54
C ILE A 31 1.32 -11.37 10.11
N GLN A 32 0.07 -11.80 10.29
CA GLN A 32 -0.24 -13.23 10.35
C GLN A 32 -1.46 -13.53 9.49
N LYS A 33 -1.30 -14.54 8.62
CA LYS A 33 -2.26 -15.10 7.65
C LYS A 33 -2.32 -14.40 6.30
N ILE A 34 -1.21 -14.43 5.56
CA ILE A 34 -1.28 -14.62 4.12
C ILE A 34 -1.43 -16.12 3.88
N ASP A 35 -2.63 -16.63 4.13
CA ASP A 35 -3.06 -17.90 3.57
C ASP A 35 -4.06 -17.60 2.46
N CYS A 36 -3.76 -18.16 1.30
CA CYS A 36 -4.54 -18.09 0.08
C CYS A 36 -5.91 -18.73 0.34
N GLY A 37 -6.98 -17.92 0.50
CA GLY A 37 -8.30 -18.48 0.74
C GLY A 37 -9.43 -17.44 0.63
N HIS A 38 -10.34 -17.70 -0.31
CA HIS A 38 -11.64 -17.07 -0.57
C HIS A 38 -12.28 -16.23 0.56
N GLY A 39 -12.82 -15.05 0.18
CA GLY A 39 -14.05 -14.53 0.80
C GLY A 39 -13.97 -13.18 1.52
N ASN A 40 -14.23 -12.12 0.75
CA ASN A 40 -14.95 -10.89 1.12
C ASN A 40 -14.46 -9.92 2.23
N ARG A 41 -14.26 -8.68 1.73
CA ARG A 41 -14.73 -7.39 2.29
C ARG A 41 -13.96 -6.77 3.46
N LEU A 42 -12.78 -6.23 3.12
CA LEU A 42 -12.27 -4.94 3.63
C LEU A 42 -11.64 -4.18 2.45
N LYS A 43 -12.46 -3.65 1.54
CA LYS A 43 -11.94 -3.05 0.29
C LYS A 43 -11.38 -1.63 0.41
N ASN A 44 -11.41 -0.98 1.58
CA ASN A 44 -11.09 0.46 1.69
C ASN A 44 -10.06 0.88 2.76
N SER A 45 -9.31 -0.02 3.41
CA SER A 45 -8.37 0.38 4.49
C SER A 45 -6.90 -0.04 4.28
N MET A 46 -6.57 -0.71 3.17
CA MET A 46 -5.28 -1.40 3.04
C MET A 46 -4.53 -1.16 1.72
N TYR A 47 -5.02 -0.25 0.88
CA TYR A 47 -4.43 -0.02 -0.43
C TYR A 47 -3.79 1.36 -0.48
N MET A 48 -2.49 1.37 -0.76
CA MET A 48 -1.67 2.56 -1.01
C MET A 48 -2.08 3.32 -2.30
N PHE A 49 -3.12 2.88 -3.01
CA PHE A 49 -3.53 3.40 -4.32
C PHE A 49 -5.03 3.67 -4.37
N SER A 50 -5.44 4.93 -4.52
CA SER A 50 -6.85 5.30 -4.68
C SER A 50 -7.42 4.98 -6.06
N SER A 51 -6.55 4.71 -7.05
CA SER A 51 -6.93 4.33 -8.41
C SER A 51 -6.20 3.06 -8.88
N PRO A 52 -6.67 1.85 -8.50
CA PRO A 52 -6.08 0.58 -8.96
C PRO A 52 -6.09 0.42 -10.48
N LYS A 53 -7.07 1.03 -11.14
CA LYS A 53 -7.20 0.98 -12.60
C LYS A 53 -6.11 1.79 -13.30
N ALA A 54 -5.84 3.03 -12.86
CA ALA A 54 -4.78 3.84 -13.44
C ALA A 54 -3.40 3.20 -13.26
N LEU A 55 -3.12 2.65 -12.07
CA LEU A 55 -1.90 1.87 -11.84
C LEU A 55 -1.81 0.68 -12.79
N GLY A 56 -2.88 -0.11 -12.91
CA GLY A 56 -2.91 -1.28 -13.78
C GLY A 56 -2.63 -0.95 -15.25
N GLU A 57 -3.26 0.10 -15.76
CA GLU A 57 -3.07 0.59 -17.12
C GLU A 57 -1.63 1.07 -17.35
N PHE A 58 -1.07 1.84 -16.40
CA PHE A 58 0.32 2.27 -16.46
C PHE A 58 1.30 1.09 -16.49
N LEU A 59 1.12 0.10 -15.61
CA LEU A 59 1.95 -1.09 -15.58
C LEU A 59 1.87 -1.89 -16.88
N LYS A 60 0.67 -2.01 -17.48
CA LYS A 60 0.47 -2.64 -18.78
C LYS A 60 1.25 -1.93 -19.89
N GLN A 61 1.16 -0.60 -19.93
CA GLN A 61 1.88 0.21 -20.93
C GLN A 61 3.39 0.01 -20.82
N ARG A 62 3.94 0.08 -19.60
CA ARG A 62 5.37 -0.11 -19.34
C ARG A 62 5.86 -1.52 -19.67
N ARG A 63 5.05 -2.54 -19.36
CA ARG A 63 5.34 -3.92 -19.76
C ARG A 63 5.45 -4.06 -21.28
N VAL A 64 4.47 -3.53 -22.02
CA VAL A 64 4.42 -3.60 -23.49
C VAL A 64 5.58 -2.82 -24.11
N ALA A 65 5.93 -1.66 -23.56
CA ALA A 65 7.09 -0.88 -24.00
C ALA A 65 8.42 -1.66 -23.83
N CYS A 66 8.51 -2.52 -22.81
CA CYS A 66 9.64 -3.43 -22.64
C CYS A 66 9.59 -4.69 -23.54
N GLY A 67 8.57 -4.85 -24.37
CA GLY A 67 8.40 -6.03 -25.24
C GLY A 67 8.05 -7.32 -24.50
N LEU A 68 7.58 -7.23 -23.24
CA LEU A 68 7.31 -8.39 -22.40
C LEU A 68 5.87 -8.86 -22.52
N ARG A 69 5.65 -10.18 -22.61
CA ARG A 69 4.32 -10.81 -22.44
C ARG A 69 4.00 -10.98 -20.96
N GLN A 70 2.72 -11.04 -20.61
CA GLN A 70 2.29 -11.28 -19.22
C GLN A 70 2.89 -12.57 -18.62
N LYS A 71 3.00 -13.64 -19.44
CA LYS A 71 3.64 -14.91 -19.04
C LYS A 71 5.10 -14.74 -18.65
N GLN A 72 5.86 -13.96 -19.40
CA GLN A 72 7.28 -13.70 -19.10
C GLN A 72 7.44 -12.92 -17.81
N VAL A 73 6.52 -12.00 -17.53
CA VAL A 73 6.49 -11.26 -16.26
C VAL A 73 6.13 -12.18 -15.10
N SER A 74 5.11 -13.04 -15.24
CA SER A 74 4.77 -13.99 -14.16
C SER A 74 5.94 -14.92 -13.86
N GLU A 75 6.63 -15.43 -14.88
CA GLU A 75 7.81 -16.27 -14.72
C GLU A 75 8.95 -15.52 -14.01
N ALA A 76 9.26 -14.30 -14.44
CA ALA A 76 10.28 -13.45 -13.81
C ALA A 76 9.97 -13.13 -12.34
N LEU A 77 8.69 -13.00 -12.00
CA LEU A 77 8.21 -12.73 -10.64
C LEU A 77 7.93 -14.01 -9.83
N GLN A 78 8.25 -15.19 -10.36
CA GLN A 78 8.05 -16.49 -9.72
C GLN A 78 6.59 -16.84 -9.40
N TYR A 79 5.67 -16.37 -10.25
CA TYR A 79 4.27 -16.79 -10.24
C TYR A 79 4.03 -17.94 -11.22
N THR A 80 3.20 -18.89 -10.80
CA THR A 80 2.82 -20.05 -11.62
C THR A 80 1.82 -19.71 -12.73
N SER A 81 1.17 -18.54 -12.66
CA SER A 81 0.12 -18.15 -13.61
C SER A 81 0.24 -16.68 -14.04
N PRO A 82 0.06 -16.37 -15.35
CA PRO A 82 -0.03 -14.98 -15.83
C PRO A 82 -1.31 -14.26 -15.38
N GLN A 83 -2.27 -14.98 -14.78
CA GLN A 83 -3.55 -14.42 -14.33
C GLN A 83 -3.36 -13.30 -13.29
N TYR A 84 -2.33 -13.38 -12.44
CA TYR A 84 -2.02 -12.33 -11.49
C TYR A 84 -1.67 -11.02 -12.19
N VAL A 85 -0.78 -11.07 -13.20
CA VAL A 85 -0.40 -9.91 -14.01
C VAL A 85 -1.63 -9.34 -14.73
N SER A 86 -2.48 -10.20 -15.30
CA SER A 86 -3.74 -9.78 -15.93
C SER A 86 -4.72 -9.11 -14.95
N ASN A 87 -4.79 -9.56 -13.70
CA ASN A 87 -5.63 -8.94 -12.67
C ASN A 87 -5.10 -7.56 -12.26
N TRP A 88 -3.78 -7.41 -12.15
CA TRP A 88 -3.14 -6.13 -11.86
C TRP A 88 -3.40 -5.12 -12.96
N GLU A 89 -3.20 -5.53 -14.21
CA GLU A 89 -3.37 -4.64 -15.38
C GLU A 89 -4.82 -4.20 -15.62
N ARG A 90 -5.79 -4.98 -15.15
CA ARG A 90 -7.21 -4.64 -15.21
C ARG A 90 -7.71 -3.89 -13.96
N GLY A 91 -6.83 -3.63 -12.99
CA GLY A 91 -7.19 -2.98 -11.73
C GLY A 91 -8.11 -3.81 -10.83
N ILE A 92 -8.21 -5.13 -11.04
CA ILE A 92 -9.04 -6.02 -10.21
C ILE A 92 -8.44 -6.18 -8.82
N SER A 93 -7.11 -6.25 -8.77
CA SER A 93 -6.31 -6.31 -7.55
C SER A 93 -4.99 -5.58 -7.79
N PRO A 94 -4.38 -4.92 -6.81
CA PRO A 94 -3.04 -4.38 -6.98
C PRO A 94 -1.97 -5.49 -6.84
N PRO A 95 -0.76 -5.26 -7.37
CA PRO A 95 0.39 -6.11 -7.05
C PRO A 95 0.77 -5.96 -5.57
N PRO A 96 1.25 -7.03 -4.90
CA PRO A 96 1.82 -6.92 -3.55
C PRO A 96 3.00 -5.95 -3.52
N SER A 97 3.19 -5.19 -2.43
CA SER A 97 4.22 -4.13 -2.36
C SER A 97 5.64 -4.63 -2.68
N LYS A 98 6.01 -5.82 -2.21
CA LYS A 98 7.29 -6.46 -2.54
C LYS A 98 7.45 -6.70 -4.05
N LYS A 99 6.38 -7.18 -4.69
CA LYS A 99 6.35 -7.45 -6.13
C LYS A 99 6.26 -6.19 -6.97
N LEU A 100 5.62 -5.13 -6.46
CA LEU A 100 5.61 -3.83 -7.14
C LEU A 100 7.04 -3.30 -7.33
N ALA A 101 7.89 -3.40 -6.31
CA ALA A 101 9.30 -3.00 -6.44
C ALA A 101 10.06 -3.83 -7.49
N GLU A 102 9.78 -5.14 -7.57
CA GLU A 102 10.33 -6.02 -8.62
C GLU A 102 9.82 -5.62 -10.01
N ILE A 103 8.54 -5.31 -10.15
CA ILE A 103 7.92 -4.84 -11.39
C ILE A 103 8.54 -3.53 -11.87
N VAL A 104 8.72 -2.55 -10.98
CA VAL A 104 9.34 -1.26 -11.29
C VAL A 104 10.73 -1.45 -11.90
N ARG A 105 11.55 -2.34 -11.31
CA ARG A 105 12.87 -2.69 -11.84
C ARG A 105 12.77 -3.43 -13.18
N LEU A 106 11.90 -4.42 -13.28
CA LEU A 106 11.72 -5.24 -14.49
C LEU A 106 11.27 -4.39 -15.69
N TYR A 107 10.41 -3.40 -15.44
CA TYR A 107 9.84 -2.52 -16.47
C TYR A 107 10.66 -1.25 -16.69
N LYS A 108 11.81 -1.10 -16.01
CA LYS A 108 12.69 0.07 -16.10
C LYS A 108 11.93 1.39 -15.83
N ILE A 109 10.98 1.35 -14.89
CA ILE A 109 10.22 2.52 -14.44
C ILE A 109 11.09 3.27 -13.44
N SER A 110 11.22 4.59 -13.59
CA SER A 110 11.87 5.38 -12.54
C SER A 110 10.94 5.52 -11.33
N PRO A 111 11.47 5.63 -10.09
CA PRO A 111 10.64 5.90 -8.92
C PRO A 111 9.77 7.15 -9.09
N ASP A 112 10.32 8.21 -9.68
CA ASP A 112 9.63 9.47 -9.91
C ASP A 112 8.42 9.30 -10.84
N GLU A 113 8.55 8.52 -11.92
CA GLU A 113 7.43 8.25 -12.84
C GLU A 113 6.24 7.58 -12.14
N LEU A 114 6.52 6.67 -11.21
CA LEU A 114 5.47 6.01 -10.43
C LEU A 114 4.87 6.96 -9.39
N ILE A 115 5.69 7.75 -8.70
CA ILE A 115 5.24 8.74 -7.71
C ILE A 115 4.36 9.79 -8.37
N ASP A 116 4.77 10.32 -9.52
CA ASP A 116 4.02 11.32 -10.29
C ASP A 116 2.65 10.80 -10.72
N LEU A 117 2.57 9.53 -11.16
CA LEU A 117 1.30 8.89 -11.46
C LEU A 117 0.38 8.89 -10.24
N ILE A 118 0.89 8.45 -9.08
CA ILE A 118 0.10 8.36 -7.86
C ILE A 118 -0.38 9.76 -7.46
N LEU A 119 0.52 10.74 -7.36
CA LEU A 119 0.18 12.10 -6.98
C LEU A 119 -0.83 12.75 -7.92
N LYS A 120 -0.72 12.47 -9.23
CA LYS A 120 -1.68 12.95 -10.23
C LYS A 120 -3.08 12.37 -9.99
N GLU A 121 -3.18 11.07 -9.75
CA GLU A 121 -4.48 10.41 -9.50
C GLU A 121 -5.11 10.88 -8.19
N GLU A 122 -4.33 10.98 -7.11
CA GLU A 122 -4.82 11.50 -5.82
C GLU A 122 -5.27 12.96 -5.93
N LYS A 123 -4.47 13.81 -6.60
CA LYS A 123 -4.83 15.21 -6.83
C LYS A 123 -6.12 15.34 -7.61
N LYS A 124 -6.31 14.49 -8.63
CA LYS A 124 -7.55 14.47 -9.41
C LYS A 124 -8.73 14.08 -8.53
N ALA A 125 -8.63 12.98 -7.78
CA ALA A 125 -9.68 12.53 -6.87
C ALA A 125 -10.06 13.62 -5.85
N LEU A 126 -9.07 14.26 -5.23
CA LEU A 126 -9.30 15.36 -4.29
C LEU A 126 -9.93 16.57 -4.98
N SER A 127 -9.46 16.96 -6.17
CA SER A 127 -10.05 18.06 -6.92
C SER A 127 -11.51 17.78 -7.29
N ASP A 128 -11.86 16.55 -7.59
CA ASP A 128 -13.23 16.17 -7.96
C ASP A 128 -14.14 16.23 -6.73
N ILE A 129 -13.63 15.90 -5.54
CA ILE A 129 -14.37 16.04 -4.26
C ILE A 129 -14.59 17.50 -3.91
N LEU A 130 -13.55 18.34 -4.01
CA LEU A 130 -13.62 19.74 -3.58
C LEU A 130 -14.40 20.65 -4.54
N LYS A 131 -14.70 20.19 -5.75
CA LYS A 131 -15.50 20.92 -6.75
C LYS A 131 -16.99 20.55 -6.72
N GLN A 132 -17.39 19.58 -5.92
CA GLN A 132 -18.79 19.22 -5.67
C GLN A 132 -19.45 20.24 -4.76
#